data_AF-W9NSZ8-F1
#
_entry.id   AF-W9NSZ8-F1
#
_cell.length_a   1.000
_cell.length_b   1.000
_cell.length_c   1.000
_cell.angle_alpha   90.00
_cell.angle_beta   90.00
_cell.angle_gamma   90.00
#
_symmetry.space_group_name_H-M   'P 1'
#
loop_
_entity.id
_entity.type
_entity.pdbx_description
1 polymer ?
#
loop_
_entity_poly.entity_id
_entity_poly.type
_entity_poly.pdbx_seq_one_letter_code
_entity_poly.pdbx_strand_id
1 'polypeptide(L)'
;MSSQGTFTEASVDYDLKGVVESLKLSVLTKIGEKDSIRSLREKTMKVTGPGYIPEEQGTISVGIVGAGVAGLFATLLFDWLNCHDELKGKGLNISYDILEAAGAERLRGHLYTHHFSDEEHDYYDVGAMRFQNNTIMKTSASLMRQTGKSLADTLPRTFQLFQYIGITQESKPGPIPYYLKDKLDECPAYINDITIRGNFWDPEKKADDPYEVNKGLPENGQTPPELLKANPSDLVSAALKVFTDVAKEKFKAAIAEEEEEEKKAFQTAVKD
;
A
#
# COMPACT_ATOMS: atom_id res chain seq x y z
N MET A 1 17.13 15.93 -33.81
CA MET A 1 16.85 16.72 -32.60
C MET A 1 16.43 15.71 -31.54
N SER A 2 17.40 15.32 -30.72
CA SER A 2 17.30 14.28 -29.69
C SER A 2 17.71 14.91 -28.38
N SER A 3 16.90 14.73 -27.34
CA SER A 3 17.41 14.40 -26.01
C SER A 3 16.24 13.92 -25.14
N GLN A 4 16.01 12.61 -25.17
CA GLN A 4 15.34 11.91 -24.07
C GLN A 4 16.25 12.01 -22.84
N GLY A 5 15.69 12.49 -21.73
CA GLY A 5 16.35 12.58 -20.44
C GLY A 5 16.34 11.21 -19.77
N THR A 6 17.53 10.62 -19.66
CA THR A 6 17.81 9.36 -19.00
C THR A 6 17.68 9.50 -17.49
N PHE A 7 16.78 8.72 -16.87
CA PHE A 7 16.72 8.52 -15.42
C PHE A 7 17.82 7.52 -15.00
N THR A 8 19.08 7.94 -15.05
CA THR A 8 20.22 7.14 -14.56
C THR A 8 20.31 7.23 -13.04
N GLU A 9 20.24 6.09 -12.33
CA GLU A 9 20.86 5.76 -11.02
C GLU A 9 20.79 6.77 -9.83
N ALA A 10 20.14 7.92 -9.99
CA ALA A 10 20.28 9.09 -9.12
C ALA A 10 19.22 9.18 -8.01
N SER A 11 18.32 8.20 -7.89
CA SER A 11 17.23 8.24 -6.89
C SER A 11 17.48 7.41 -5.64
N VAL A 12 18.44 6.48 -5.66
CA VAL A 12 18.85 5.67 -4.49
C VAL A 12 20.19 6.12 -3.92
N ASP A 13 20.95 6.91 -4.68
CA ASP A 13 21.95 7.84 -4.16
C ASP A 13 21.19 9.00 -3.49
N TYR A 14 20.37 8.67 -2.47
CA TYR A 14 19.72 9.60 -1.55
C TYR A 14 20.82 10.26 -0.75
N ASP A 15 21.47 11.16 -1.48
CA ASP A 15 22.50 12.08 -1.12
C ASP A 15 23.57 11.50 -0.19
N LEU A 16 24.03 10.26 -0.36
CA LEU A 16 25.17 9.78 0.44
C LEU A 16 26.39 10.65 0.16
N LYS A 17 26.54 11.10 -1.10
CA LYS A 17 27.52 12.13 -1.47
C LYS A 17 27.23 13.49 -0.83
N GLY A 18 26.05 14.09 -0.92
CA GLY A 18 25.80 15.41 -0.31
C GLY A 18 25.60 15.39 1.20
N VAL A 19 25.26 14.25 1.81
CA VAL A 19 25.36 13.97 3.25
C VAL A 19 26.82 13.85 3.65
N VAL A 20 27.67 13.13 2.88
CA VAL A 20 29.11 13.09 3.12
C VAL A 20 29.77 14.44 2.85
N GLU A 21 29.29 15.21 1.88
CA GLU A 21 29.84 16.52 1.48
C GLU A 21 29.39 17.60 2.46
N SER A 22 28.13 17.55 2.94
CA SER A 22 27.66 18.37 4.07
C SER A 22 28.31 17.96 5.37
N LEU A 23 28.57 16.66 5.62
CA LEU A 23 29.38 16.18 6.76
C LEU A 23 30.85 16.57 6.62
N LYS A 24 31.43 16.63 5.41
CA LYS A 24 32.81 17.11 5.19
C LYS A 24 32.92 18.62 5.38
N LEU A 25 31.89 19.38 4.98
CA LEU A 25 31.79 20.84 5.21
C LEU A 25 31.53 21.17 6.68
N SER A 26 30.84 20.30 7.41
CA SER A 26 30.42 20.55 8.79
C SER A 26 31.29 19.86 9.86
N VAL A 27 31.95 18.74 9.54
CA VAL A 27 32.85 18.00 10.44
C VAL A 27 34.30 18.32 10.09
N LEU A 28 34.88 19.30 10.78
CA LEU A 28 36.30 19.69 10.68
C LEU A 28 37.28 18.63 11.25
N THR A 29 36.86 17.38 11.44
CA THR A 29 37.66 16.34 12.13
C THR A 29 37.64 15.01 11.38
N LYS A 30 38.84 14.47 11.10
CA LYS A 30 39.04 13.14 10.51
C LYS A 30 38.34 12.06 11.37
N ILE A 31 37.26 11.49 10.86
CA ILE A 31 36.59 10.30 11.41
C ILE A 31 37.38 9.08 10.91
N GLY A 32 37.79 8.19 11.82
CA GLY A 32 38.52 6.97 11.48
C GLY A 32 37.64 5.72 11.58
N GLU A 33 37.96 4.68 10.81
CA GLU A 33 37.23 3.41 10.70
C GLU A 33 37.07 2.63 12.04
N LYS A 34 37.78 3.06 13.10
CA LYS A 34 37.75 2.48 14.45
C LYS A 34 37.01 3.34 15.49
N ASP A 35 36.37 4.45 15.07
CA ASP A 35 35.61 5.29 15.99
C ASP A 35 34.31 4.60 16.43
N SER A 36 34.08 4.50 17.74
CA SER A 36 32.81 4.02 18.30
C SER A 36 31.70 5.06 18.12
N ILE A 37 30.42 4.63 18.13
CA ILE A 37 29.25 5.54 18.00
C ILE A 37 29.34 6.71 19.01
N ARG A 38 29.88 6.45 20.20
CA ARG A 38 30.10 7.46 21.24
C ARG A 38 31.17 8.50 20.88
N SER A 39 32.31 8.08 20.33
CA SER A 39 33.40 8.99 19.94
C SER A 39 33.06 9.78 18.67
N LEU A 40 32.25 9.21 17.77
CA LEU A 40 31.66 9.89 16.63
C LEU A 40 30.74 11.04 17.08
N ARG A 41 29.88 10.81 18.07
CA ARG A 41 29.01 11.85 18.66
C ARG A 41 29.80 12.98 19.29
N GLU A 42 30.84 12.72 20.08
CA GLU A 42 31.62 13.83 20.68
C GLU A 42 32.18 14.78 19.61
N LYS A 43 32.55 14.22 18.45
CA LYS A 43 33.01 14.98 17.29
C LYS A 43 31.86 15.68 16.54
N THR A 44 30.70 15.04 16.38
CA THR A 44 29.56 15.59 15.61
C THR A 44 28.56 16.40 16.45
N MET A 45 28.58 16.31 17.78
CA MET A 45 27.65 16.99 18.71
C MET A 45 27.74 18.51 18.61
N LYS A 46 28.91 19.05 18.24
CA LYS A 46 29.09 20.48 17.95
C LYS A 46 28.29 20.96 16.73
N VAL A 47 27.83 20.03 15.89
CA VAL A 47 27.24 20.28 14.57
C VAL A 47 25.80 19.78 14.49
N THR A 48 25.53 18.54 14.93
CA THR A 48 24.23 17.86 14.79
C THR A 48 23.31 18.05 16.00
N GLY A 49 23.75 18.76 17.04
CA GLY A 49 23.05 18.86 18.31
C GLY A 49 23.20 17.60 19.18
N PRO A 50 22.56 17.56 20.37
CA PRO A 50 22.86 16.56 21.38
C PRO A 50 22.59 15.13 20.91
N GLY A 51 21.60 14.85 20.06
CA GLY A 51 21.27 13.48 19.67
C GLY A 51 20.87 12.60 20.88
N TYR A 52 19.97 11.65 20.68
CA TYR A 52 19.55 10.77 21.77
C TYR A 52 20.58 9.64 21.94
N ILE A 53 21.26 9.60 23.09
CA ILE A 53 21.98 8.41 23.55
C ILE A 53 21.12 7.80 24.66
N PRO A 54 20.77 6.50 24.56
CA PRO A 54 20.12 5.80 25.66
C PRO A 54 20.97 5.82 26.93
N GLU A 55 20.32 6.01 28.08
CA GLU A 55 21.01 6.16 29.38
C GLU A 55 21.82 4.91 29.75
N GLU A 56 21.37 3.72 29.35
CA GLU A 56 22.14 2.48 29.42
C GLU A 56 22.37 1.88 28.03
N GLN A 57 23.50 1.19 27.85
CA GLN A 57 23.81 0.55 26.58
C GLN A 57 22.78 -0.53 26.26
N GLY A 58 22.06 -0.33 25.15
CA GLY A 58 21.06 -1.26 24.66
C GLY A 58 19.64 -1.02 25.17
N THR A 59 19.41 -0.09 26.10
CA THR A 59 18.05 0.25 26.59
C THR A 59 17.50 1.50 25.92
N ILE A 60 16.54 1.36 25.00
CA ILE A 60 15.99 2.50 24.25
C ILE A 60 14.54 2.73 24.67
N SER A 61 14.27 3.89 25.29
CA SER A 61 12.90 4.34 25.58
C SER A 61 12.35 5.19 24.44
N VAL A 62 11.17 4.81 23.92
CA VAL A 62 10.52 5.46 22.77
C VAL A 62 9.10 5.91 23.13
N GLY A 63 8.80 7.19 22.96
CA GLY A 63 7.41 7.68 23.01
C GLY A 63 6.75 7.59 21.64
N ILE A 64 5.64 6.86 21.53
CA ILE A 64 4.85 6.75 20.30
C ILE A 64 3.58 7.58 20.47
N VAL A 65 3.43 8.62 19.64
CA VAL A 65 2.22 9.45 19.63
C VAL A 65 1.24 8.87 18.62
N GLY A 66 0.13 8.34 19.12
CA GLY A 66 -0.96 7.74 18.36
C GLY A 66 -0.94 6.20 18.37
N ALA A 67 -2.00 5.60 18.91
CA ALA A 67 -2.33 4.18 18.89
C ALA A 67 -3.11 3.78 17.62
N GLY A 68 -2.77 4.38 16.48
CA GLY A 68 -3.25 3.95 15.17
C GLY A 68 -2.52 2.71 14.65
N VAL A 69 -2.88 2.23 13.44
CA VAL A 69 -2.23 1.06 12.82
C VAL A 69 -0.71 1.19 12.71
N ALA A 70 -0.19 2.39 12.43
CA ALA A 70 1.24 2.63 12.31
C ALA A 70 1.96 2.53 13.66
N GLY A 71 1.37 3.13 14.71
CA GLY A 71 1.91 3.06 16.08
C GLY A 71 1.90 1.63 16.61
N LEU A 72 0.77 0.93 16.45
CA LEU A 72 0.64 -0.48 16.84
C LEU A 72 1.57 -1.41 16.04
N PHE A 73 1.83 -1.09 14.77
CA PHE A 73 2.80 -1.85 13.98
C PHE A 73 4.24 -1.61 14.44
N ALA A 74 4.58 -0.38 14.83
CA ALA A 74 5.90 -0.07 15.38
C ALA A 74 6.15 -0.80 16.71
N THR A 75 5.15 -0.88 17.59
CA THR A 75 5.28 -1.65 18.84
C THR A 75 5.43 -3.13 18.58
N LEU A 76 4.67 -3.69 17.64
CA LEU A 76 4.84 -5.09 17.24
C LEU A 76 6.25 -5.37 16.71
N LEU A 77 6.84 -4.43 15.96
CA LEU A 77 8.22 -4.54 15.50
C LEU A 77 9.22 -4.47 16.65
N PHE A 78 9.02 -3.59 17.62
CA PHE A 78 9.87 -3.51 18.81
C PHE A 78 9.78 -4.77 19.67
N ASP A 79 8.58 -5.30 19.88
CA ASP A 79 8.37 -6.57 20.59
C ASP A 79 9.08 -7.72 19.87
N TRP A 80 8.97 -7.76 18.53
CA TRP A 80 9.66 -8.74 17.71
C TRP A 80 11.19 -8.61 17.84
N LEU A 81 11.74 -7.40 17.76
CA LEU A 81 13.18 -7.15 17.92
C LEU A 81 13.71 -7.55 19.30
N ASN A 82 12.94 -7.27 20.36
CA ASN A 82 13.27 -7.64 21.73
C ASN A 82 13.25 -9.17 21.92
N CYS A 83 12.35 -9.88 21.22
CA CYS A 83 12.18 -11.33 21.36
C CYS A 83 13.00 -12.15 20.35
N HIS A 84 13.60 -11.53 19.34
CA HIS A 84 14.24 -12.24 18.23
C HIS A 84 15.47 -13.03 18.68
N ASP A 85 15.53 -14.33 18.35
CA ASP A 85 16.54 -15.26 18.88
C ASP A 85 17.99 -14.85 18.61
N GLU A 86 18.27 -14.17 17.49
CA GLU A 86 19.62 -13.67 17.16
C GLU A 86 20.03 -12.40 17.93
N LEU A 87 19.06 -11.68 18.48
CA LEU A 87 19.24 -10.43 19.23
C LEU A 87 19.05 -10.63 20.74
N LYS A 88 18.35 -11.70 21.12
CA LYS A 88 18.10 -12.12 22.48
C LYS A 88 19.43 -12.41 23.19
N GLY A 89 19.74 -11.64 24.22
CA GLY A 89 21.00 -11.73 24.97
C GLY A 89 22.13 -10.83 24.47
N LYS A 90 21.95 -10.09 23.37
CA LYS A 90 22.88 -9.02 22.94
C LYS A 90 22.63 -7.67 23.63
N GLY A 91 21.72 -7.64 24.60
CA GLY A 91 21.46 -6.47 25.45
C GLY A 91 20.51 -5.42 24.88
N LEU A 92 19.83 -5.68 23.74
CA LEU A 92 18.84 -4.77 23.19
C LEU A 92 17.49 -4.93 23.92
N ASN A 93 17.03 -3.87 24.56
CA ASN A 93 15.73 -3.77 25.20
C ASN A 93 15.09 -2.43 24.83
N ILE A 94 14.07 -2.47 23.99
CA ILE A 94 13.33 -1.29 23.58
C ILE A 94 12.06 -1.20 24.42
N SER A 95 11.97 -0.19 25.29
CA SER A 95 10.76 0.17 26.01
C SER A 95 10.00 1.24 25.24
N TYR A 96 8.67 1.21 25.29
CA TYR A 96 7.86 2.22 24.62
C TYR A 96 6.61 2.58 25.41
N ASP A 97 6.22 3.85 25.30
CA ASP A 97 4.95 4.37 25.82
C ASP A 97 4.11 4.85 24.64
N ILE A 98 2.85 4.39 24.56
CA ILE A 98 1.91 4.83 23.54
C ILE A 98 0.99 5.89 24.13
N LEU A 99 1.02 7.09 23.55
CA LEU A 99 0.15 8.21 23.92
C LEU A 99 -0.91 8.39 22.84
N GLU A 100 -2.16 8.03 23.14
CA GLU A 100 -3.30 8.26 22.25
C GLU A 100 -4.11 9.45 22.74
N ALA A 101 -4.53 10.31 21.81
CA ALA A 101 -5.32 11.49 22.13
C ALA A 101 -6.81 11.14 22.27
N ALA A 102 -7.28 10.12 21.55
CA ALA A 102 -8.60 9.56 21.75
C ALA A 102 -8.70 8.78 23.07
N GLY A 103 -9.89 8.71 23.67
CA GLY A 103 -10.12 7.88 24.83
C GLY A 103 -9.99 6.39 24.51
N ALA A 104 -9.95 5.56 25.56
CA ALA A 104 -9.77 4.11 25.44
C ALA A 104 -10.86 3.43 24.58
N GLU A 105 -12.01 4.07 24.44
CA GLU A 105 -13.12 3.66 23.58
C GLU A 105 -12.83 3.75 22.07
N ARG A 106 -11.83 4.53 21.66
CA ARG A 106 -11.49 4.75 20.24
C ARG A 106 -9.99 4.63 19.97
N LEU A 107 -9.43 3.49 20.38
CA LEU A 107 -8.12 3.04 19.93
C LEU A 107 -8.19 2.64 18.44
N ARG A 108 -7.06 2.67 17.71
CA ARG A 108 -6.88 2.23 16.30
C ARG A 108 -7.00 3.32 15.20
N GLY A 109 -7.38 4.54 15.55
CA GLY A 109 -7.36 5.69 14.62
C GLY A 109 -8.34 5.56 13.45
N HIS A 110 -7.83 5.46 12.21
CA HIS A 110 -8.63 5.32 10.99
C HIS A 110 -9.05 3.87 10.67
N LEU A 111 -8.70 2.90 11.51
CA LEU A 111 -9.28 1.56 11.46
C LEU A 111 -10.43 1.51 12.46
N TYR A 112 -11.63 1.89 12.00
CA TYR A 112 -12.81 1.96 12.85
C TYR A 112 -14.01 1.33 12.16
N THR A 113 -14.52 0.27 12.80
CA THR A 113 -15.72 -0.46 12.39
C THR A 113 -16.86 -0.02 13.30
N HIS A 114 -17.89 0.57 12.71
CA HIS A 114 -19.11 0.94 13.42
C HIS A 114 -20.13 -0.20 13.32
N HIS A 115 -20.43 -0.81 14.46
CA HIS A 115 -21.47 -1.84 14.58
C HIS A 115 -22.81 -1.17 14.89
N PHE A 116 -23.86 -1.51 14.14
CA PHE A 116 -25.22 -1.03 14.43
C PHE A 116 -25.93 -1.93 15.45
N SER A 117 -25.60 -3.22 15.44
CA SER A 117 -26.03 -4.22 16.41
C SER A 117 -24.94 -5.26 16.64
N ASP A 118 -25.23 -6.26 17.48
CA ASP A 118 -24.35 -7.39 17.77
C ASP A 118 -24.40 -8.50 16.68
N GLU A 119 -25.20 -8.32 15.62
CA GLU A 119 -25.30 -9.27 14.51
C GLU A 119 -24.01 -9.30 13.67
N GLU A 120 -23.62 -10.50 13.19
CA GLU A 120 -22.30 -10.77 12.57
C GLU A 120 -21.95 -9.84 11.40
N HIS A 121 -22.95 -9.45 10.60
CA HIS A 121 -22.77 -8.63 9.39
C HIS A 121 -23.41 -7.25 9.48
N ASP A 122 -23.86 -6.82 10.67
CA ASP A 122 -24.53 -5.54 10.86
C ASP A 122 -23.56 -4.44 11.29
N TYR A 123 -22.57 -4.20 10.43
CA TYR A 123 -21.55 -3.20 10.63
C TYR A 123 -21.15 -2.52 9.32
N TYR A 124 -20.51 -1.36 9.44
CA TYR A 124 -19.76 -0.79 8.33
C TYR A 124 -18.44 -0.21 8.83
N ASP A 125 -17.41 -0.32 7.99
CA ASP A 125 -16.13 0.31 8.24
C ASP A 125 -16.18 1.79 7.86
N VAL A 126 -15.93 2.66 8.83
CA VAL A 126 -15.88 4.12 8.65
C VAL A 126 -14.58 4.54 7.94
N GLY A 127 -13.51 3.75 8.13
CA GLY A 127 -12.20 4.04 7.58
C GLY A 127 -11.75 3.02 6.54
N ALA A 128 -10.64 2.32 6.79
CA ALA A 128 -10.12 1.36 5.81
C ALA A 128 -10.99 0.09 5.76
N MET A 129 -11.62 -0.15 4.61
CA MET A 129 -12.57 -1.26 4.39
C MET A 129 -12.13 -2.29 3.35
N ARG A 130 -11.20 -1.93 2.44
CA ARG A 130 -10.86 -2.76 1.27
C ARG A 130 -9.35 -2.77 1.07
N PHE A 131 -8.79 -3.98 0.95
CA PHE A 131 -7.36 -4.20 0.73
C PHE A 131 -7.15 -4.92 -0.61
N GLN A 132 -6.40 -4.30 -1.50
CA GLN A 132 -6.11 -4.88 -2.81
C GLN A 132 -4.86 -5.77 -2.74
N ASN A 133 -4.93 -6.97 -3.30
CA ASN A 133 -3.72 -7.78 -3.50
C ASN A 133 -3.03 -7.36 -4.80
N ASN A 134 -2.27 -6.26 -4.75
CA ASN A 134 -1.51 -5.75 -5.88
C ASN A 134 0.01 -5.75 -5.58
N THR A 135 0.82 -5.57 -6.63
CA THR A 135 2.28 -5.53 -6.53
C THR A 135 2.80 -4.32 -5.76
N ILE A 136 2.08 -3.19 -5.76
CA ILE A 136 2.46 -1.97 -5.03
C ILE A 136 2.45 -2.19 -3.51
N MET A 137 1.54 -3.03 -3.02
CA MET A 137 1.47 -3.41 -1.60
C MET A 137 2.50 -4.50 -1.22
N LYS A 138 3.21 -5.07 -2.20
CA LYS A 138 4.38 -5.92 -1.96
C LYS A 138 5.57 -5.00 -1.75
N THR A 139 6.36 -5.22 -0.71
CA THR A 139 7.57 -4.42 -0.48
C THR A 139 8.46 -4.48 -1.72
N SER A 140 8.80 -3.29 -2.22
CA SER A 140 9.82 -3.00 -3.23
C SER A 140 10.98 -4.00 -3.18
N ALA A 141 11.43 -4.46 -4.34
CA ALA A 141 12.55 -5.34 -4.71
C ALA A 141 13.64 -5.74 -3.68
N SER A 142 13.87 -4.97 -2.62
CA SER A 142 14.74 -5.29 -1.48
C SER A 142 14.42 -6.62 -0.79
N LEU A 143 13.14 -7.02 -0.66
CA LEU A 143 12.80 -8.31 -0.02
C LEU A 143 13.10 -9.51 -0.94
N MET A 144 13.04 -9.31 -2.26
CA MET A 144 13.42 -10.32 -3.26
C MET A 144 14.91 -10.63 -3.17
N ARG A 145 15.75 -9.60 -3.03
CA ARG A 145 17.21 -9.73 -2.87
C ARG A 145 17.60 -10.57 -1.65
N GLN A 146 16.83 -10.50 -0.57
CA GLN A 146 17.17 -11.14 0.70
C GLN A 146 16.62 -12.57 0.83
N THR A 147 15.53 -12.91 0.13
CA THR A 147 14.82 -14.19 0.32
C THR A 147 14.89 -15.14 -0.88
N GLY A 148 15.33 -14.67 -2.05
CA GLY A 148 15.40 -15.48 -3.28
C GLY A 148 14.03 -15.94 -3.81
N LYS A 149 12.92 -15.43 -3.25
CA LYS A 149 11.55 -15.75 -3.67
C LYS A 149 11.08 -14.76 -4.73
N SER A 150 10.29 -15.24 -5.70
CA SER A 150 9.77 -14.38 -6.76
C SER A 150 8.74 -13.38 -6.22
N LEU A 151 8.61 -12.23 -6.89
CA LEU A 151 7.58 -11.23 -6.58
C LEU A 151 6.17 -11.81 -6.66
N ALA A 152 5.95 -12.83 -7.49
CA ALA A 152 4.66 -13.51 -7.63
C ALA A 152 4.29 -14.24 -6.33
N ASP A 153 5.27 -14.84 -5.65
CA ASP A 153 5.07 -15.70 -4.47
C ASP A 153 5.06 -14.91 -3.15
N THR A 154 5.43 -13.63 -3.19
CA THR A 154 5.49 -12.79 -1.99
C THR A 154 4.12 -12.16 -1.71
N LEU A 155 3.51 -12.51 -0.58
CA LEU A 155 2.30 -11.86 -0.10
C LEU A 155 2.58 -10.38 0.25
N PRO A 156 1.67 -9.44 -0.06
CA PRO A 156 1.79 -8.06 0.39
C PRO A 156 1.90 -7.99 1.92
N ARG A 157 2.62 -6.99 2.46
CA ARG A 157 2.89 -6.88 3.91
C ARG A 157 1.61 -6.87 4.74
N THR A 158 0.55 -6.26 4.23
CA THR A 158 -0.78 -6.26 4.85
C THR A 158 -1.35 -7.67 5.01
N PHE A 159 -1.23 -8.53 3.99
CA PHE A 159 -1.72 -9.91 4.08
C PHE A 159 -0.81 -10.80 4.94
N GLN A 160 0.50 -10.52 4.99
CA GLN A 160 1.39 -11.16 5.96
C GLN A 160 1.01 -10.80 7.39
N LEU A 161 0.67 -9.52 7.64
CA LEU A 161 0.18 -9.09 8.94
C LEU A 161 -1.15 -9.78 9.28
N PHE A 162 -2.09 -9.89 8.34
CA PHE A 162 -3.34 -10.62 8.53
C PHE A 162 -3.09 -12.07 8.93
N GLN A 163 -2.20 -12.78 8.24
CA GLN A 163 -1.81 -14.13 8.61
C GLN A 163 -1.19 -14.20 10.02
N TYR A 164 -0.30 -13.26 10.34
CA TYR A 164 0.36 -13.20 11.63
C TYR A 164 -0.62 -13.02 12.79
N ILE A 165 -1.64 -12.16 12.62
CA ILE A 165 -2.68 -11.92 13.62
C ILE A 165 -3.86 -12.92 13.54
N GLY A 166 -3.79 -13.90 12.65
CA GLY A 166 -4.82 -14.94 12.50
C GLY A 166 -6.09 -14.52 11.74
N ILE A 167 -6.04 -13.42 11.00
CA ILE A 167 -7.11 -13.00 10.07
C ILE A 167 -6.89 -13.72 8.74
N THR A 168 -7.70 -14.73 8.46
CA THR A 168 -7.68 -15.50 7.21
C THR A 168 -9.07 -15.52 6.59
N GLN A 169 -9.21 -15.94 5.33
CA GLN A 169 -10.53 -16.01 4.69
C GLN A 169 -11.49 -16.96 5.43
N GLU A 170 -10.92 -17.91 6.17
CA GLU A 170 -11.64 -18.88 6.99
C GLU A 170 -11.87 -18.38 8.43
N SER A 171 -11.22 -17.30 8.86
CA SER A 171 -11.44 -16.72 10.19
C SER A 171 -12.79 -16.02 10.25
N LYS A 172 -13.37 -15.94 11.45
CA LYS A 172 -14.61 -15.18 11.69
C LYS A 172 -14.38 -14.11 12.77
N PRO A 173 -14.43 -12.81 12.43
CA PRO A 173 -14.56 -12.26 11.07
C PRO A 173 -13.26 -12.41 10.26
N GLY A 174 -13.41 -12.61 8.94
CA GLY A 174 -12.32 -12.79 7.99
C GLY A 174 -12.49 -11.86 6.79
N PRO A 175 -11.44 -11.61 5.98
CA PRO A 175 -11.55 -10.77 4.80
C PRO A 175 -12.40 -11.47 3.74
N ILE A 176 -13.50 -10.84 3.35
CA ILE A 176 -14.41 -11.33 2.32
C ILE A 176 -13.87 -10.93 0.94
N PRO A 177 -13.67 -11.88 0.01
CA PRO A 177 -13.29 -11.53 -1.37
C PRO A 177 -14.37 -10.68 -2.03
N TYR A 178 -13.98 -9.51 -2.52
CA TYR A 178 -14.85 -8.66 -3.33
C TYR A 178 -14.30 -8.55 -4.75
N TYR A 179 -15.17 -8.73 -5.74
CA TYR A 179 -14.83 -8.66 -7.15
C TYR A 179 -15.41 -7.38 -7.76
N LEU A 180 -14.60 -6.66 -8.52
CA LEU A 180 -15.06 -5.49 -9.30
C LEU A 180 -15.94 -5.87 -10.49
N LYS A 181 -15.91 -7.14 -10.90
CA LYS A 181 -16.76 -7.69 -11.95
C LYS A 181 -17.73 -8.66 -11.33
N ASP A 182 -18.96 -8.65 -11.83
CA ASP A 182 -19.97 -9.63 -11.45
C ASP A 182 -19.68 -11.00 -12.10
N LYS A 183 -18.69 -11.70 -11.56
CA LYS A 183 -18.27 -13.02 -12.07
C LYS A 183 -19.30 -14.11 -11.76
N LEU A 184 -20.11 -13.90 -10.73
CA LEU A 184 -21.04 -14.89 -10.20
C LEU A 184 -22.49 -14.59 -10.59
N ASP A 185 -22.75 -13.48 -11.27
CA ASP A 185 -24.08 -13.00 -11.63
C ASP A 185 -24.98 -12.73 -10.41
N GLU A 186 -24.39 -12.21 -9.34
CA GLU A 186 -25.04 -12.04 -8.04
C GLU A 186 -24.97 -10.60 -7.52
N CYS A 187 -24.31 -9.69 -8.24
CA CYS A 187 -24.15 -8.32 -7.77
C CYS A 187 -25.51 -7.61 -7.71
N PRO A 188 -25.90 -7.05 -6.54
CA PRO A 188 -27.09 -6.25 -6.45
C PRO A 188 -26.85 -4.88 -7.10
N ALA A 189 -27.83 -4.38 -7.86
CA ALA A 189 -27.88 -2.98 -8.24
C ALA A 189 -29.27 -2.40 -8.03
N TYR A 190 -29.25 -1.09 -7.85
CA TYR A 190 -30.44 -0.27 -7.64
C TYR A 190 -30.32 0.96 -8.52
N ILE A 191 -31.15 1.01 -9.58
CA ILE A 191 -31.20 2.13 -10.52
C ILE A 191 -32.67 2.37 -10.85
N ASN A 192 -33.08 3.65 -10.84
CA ASN A 192 -34.44 4.08 -11.20
C ASN A 192 -35.54 3.33 -10.43
N ASP A 193 -35.35 3.14 -9.12
CA ASP A 193 -36.23 2.38 -8.21
C ASP A 193 -36.44 0.90 -8.56
N ILE A 194 -35.58 0.35 -9.40
CA ILE A 194 -35.59 -1.07 -9.76
C ILE A 194 -34.38 -1.75 -9.10
N THR A 195 -34.67 -2.73 -8.25
CA THR A 195 -33.67 -3.59 -7.62
C THR A 195 -33.50 -4.87 -8.43
N ILE A 196 -32.29 -5.17 -8.88
CA ILE A 196 -31.96 -6.40 -9.64
C ILE A 196 -30.70 -7.02 -9.05
N ARG A 197 -30.57 -8.35 -9.17
CA ARG A 197 -29.32 -9.08 -8.93
C ARG A 197 -28.87 -9.76 -10.23
N GLY A 198 -27.58 -9.68 -10.53
CA GLY A 198 -26.96 -10.31 -11.70
C GLY A 198 -27.05 -9.49 -12.99
N ASN A 199 -26.95 -10.16 -14.13
CA ASN A 199 -26.79 -9.55 -15.44
C ASN A 199 -28.07 -8.83 -15.90
N PHE A 200 -27.94 -7.52 -16.04
CA PHE A 200 -28.99 -6.59 -16.50
C PHE A 200 -29.41 -6.81 -17.95
N TRP A 201 -28.50 -7.35 -18.76
CA TRP A 201 -28.67 -7.52 -20.20
C TRP A 201 -28.94 -8.97 -20.59
N ASP A 202 -29.31 -9.80 -19.61
CA ASP A 202 -29.81 -11.14 -19.86
C ASP A 202 -31.07 -11.05 -20.76
N PRO A 203 -31.08 -11.70 -21.94
CA PRO A 203 -32.23 -11.73 -22.84
C PRO A 203 -33.54 -12.14 -22.15
N GLU A 204 -33.46 -12.93 -21.08
CA GLU A 204 -34.61 -13.43 -20.35
C GLU A 204 -35.23 -12.39 -19.37
N LYS A 205 -34.54 -11.29 -19.05
CA LYS A 205 -34.90 -10.37 -17.94
C LYS A 205 -35.29 -8.92 -18.35
N LYS A 206 -35.71 -8.69 -19.60
CA LYS A 206 -35.99 -7.37 -20.23
C LYS A 206 -34.75 -6.68 -20.84
N ALA A 207 -34.09 -7.33 -21.80
CA ALA A 207 -32.89 -6.81 -22.46
C ALA A 207 -33.06 -5.53 -23.29
N ASP A 208 -34.28 -5.01 -23.46
CA ASP A 208 -34.55 -3.82 -24.30
C ASP A 208 -34.46 -2.48 -23.54
N ASP A 209 -34.75 -2.45 -22.24
CA ASP A 209 -34.58 -1.28 -21.33
C ASP A 209 -34.71 -1.74 -19.85
N PRO A 210 -33.68 -2.41 -19.29
CA PRO A 210 -33.74 -3.04 -17.98
C PRO A 210 -33.88 -2.05 -16.82
N TYR A 211 -33.56 -0.77 -17.05
CA TYR A 211 -33.66 0.29 -16.05
C TYR A 211 -34.86 1.22 -16.28
N GLU A 212 -35.69 0.95 -17.28
CA GLU A 212 -36.84 1.77 -17.66
C GLU A 212 -36.45 3.26 -17.83
N VAL A 213 -35.29 3.54 -18.45
CA VAL A 213 -34.68 4.89 -18.53
C VAL A 213 -35.59 5.87 -19.27
N ASN A 214 -36.36 5.40 -20.25
CA ASN A 214 -37.27 6.23 -21.03
C ASN A 214 -38.63 6.49 -20.37
N LYS A 215 -38.90 5.87 -19.21
CA LYS A 215 -40.20 5.98 -18.53
C LYS A 215 -40.42 7.41 -18.05
N GLY A 216 -41.50 8.02 -18.54
CA GLY A 216 -41.89 9.38 -18.16
C GLY A 216 -41.20 10.50 -18.95
N LEU A 217 -40.39 10.17 -19.96
CA LEU A 217 -39.75 11.16 -20.83
C LEU A 217 -40.60 11.44 -22.09
N PRO A 218 -40.65 12.71 -22.56
CA PRO A 218 -41.29 13.07 -23.83
C PRO A 218 -40.52 12.44 -25.01
N GLU A 219 -41.19 12.21 -26.15
CA GLU A 219 -40.60 11.52 -27.32
C GLU A 219 -39.26 12.12 -27.79
N ASN A 220 -39.09 13.44 -27.68
CA ASN A 220 -37.86 14.14 -28.06
C ASN A 220 -36.72 14.03 -27.03
N GLY A 221 -37.00 13.51 -25.84
CA GLY A 221 -36.03 13.29 -24.75
C GLY A 221 -35.71 11.81 -24.51
N GLN A 222 -36.30 10.90 -25.31
CA GLN A 222 -36.06 9.47 -25.18
C GLN A 222 -34.71 9.07 -25.76
N THR A 223 -34.02 8.18 -25.04
CA THR A 223 -32.80 7.55 -25.51
C THR A 223 -33.14 6.61 -26.68
N PRO A 224 -32.37 6.64 -27.78
CA PRO A 224 -32.59 5.75 -28.92
C PRO A 224 -32.64 4.26 -28.50
N PRO A 225 -33.59 3.45 -29.04
CA PRO A 225 -33.75 2.04 -28.68
C PRO A 225 -32.49 1.19 -28.89
N GLU A 226 -31.62 1.58 -29.83
CA GLU A 226 -30.35 0.89 -30.11
C GLU A 226 -29.36 0.99 -28.94
N LEU A 227 -29.33 2.15 -28.26
CA LEU A 227 -28.45 2.37 -27.09
C LEU A 227 -29.02 1.72 -25.83
N LEU A 228 -30.34 1.60 -25.75
CA LEU A 228 -31.01 0.94 -24.64
C LEU A 228 -30.82 -0.57 -24.63
N LYS A 229 -30.52 -1.21 -25.77
CA LYS A 229 -30.25 -2.66 -25.86
C LYS A 229 -28.78 -3.03 -25.63
N ALA A 230 -27.90 -2.03 -25.63
CA ALA A 230 -26.46 -2.23 -25.53
C ALA A 230 -25.98 -2.02 -24.09
N ASN A 231 -25.01 -2.82 -23.67
CA ASN A 231 -24.39 -2.62 -22.37
C ASN A 231 -23.65 -1.26 -22.36
N PRO A 232 -23.97 -0.35 -21.42
CA PRO A 232 -23.35 0.97 -21.37
C PRO A 232 -21.83 0.90 -21.17
N SER A 233 -21.32 -0.13 -20.50
CA SER A 233 -19.88 -0.35 -20.35
C SER A 233 -19.20 -0.56 -21.72
N ASP A 234 -19.85 -1.26 -22.65
CA ASP A 234 -19.32 -1.51 -23.99
C ASP A 234 -19.37 -0.24 -24.84
N LEU A 235 -20.45 0.54 -24.73
CA LEU A 235 -20.59 1.84 -25.41
C LEU A 235 -19.50 2.83 -24.97
N VAL A 236 -19.31 2.98 -23.67
CA VAL A 236 -18.27 3.86 -23.10
C VAL A 236 -16.88 3.35 -23.48
N SER A 237 -16.66 2.03 -23.42
CA SER A 237 -15.38 1.41 -23.81
C SER A 237 -15.07 1.65 -25.29
N ALA A 238 -16.05 1.54 -26.17
CA ALA A 238 -15.90 1.81 -27.59
C ALA A 238 -15.61 3.30 -27.85
N ALA A 239 -16.33 4.21 -27.19
CA ALA A 239 -16.12 5.65 -27.32
C ALA A 239 -14.73 6.09 -26.83
N LEU A 240 -14.25 5.51 -25.72
CA LEU A 240 -12.95 5.86 -25.14
C LEU A 240 -11.78 5.12 -25.78
N LYS A 241 -12.04 4.08 -26.59
CA LYS A 241 -11.04 3.15 -27.13
C LYS A 241 -9.77 3.83 -27.67
N VAL A 242 -9.93 4.90 -28.45
CA VAL A 242 -8.81 5.66 -29.03
C VAL A 242 -7.87 6.18 -27.94
N PHE A 243 -8.41 6.76 -26.86
CA PHE A 243 -7.62 7.25 -25.74
C PHE A 243 -7.02 6.10 -24.93
N THR A 244 -7.79 5.03 -24.71
CA THR A 244 -7.34 3.87 -23.95
C THR A 244 -6.18 3.14 -24.64
N ASP A 245 -6.22 3.05 -25.97
CA ASP A 245 -5.17 2.39 -26.75
C ASP A 245 -3.87 3.21 -26.71
N VAL A 246 -3.95 4.54 -26.89
CA VAL A 246 -2.78 5.44 -26.75
C VAL A 246 -2.19 5.36 -25.34
N ALA A 247 -3.02 5.38 -24.31
CA ALA A 247 -2.56 5.26 -22.92
C ALA A 247 -1.88 3.91 -22.68
N LYS A 248 -2.49 2.81 -23.14
CA LYS A 248 -1.92 1.46 -23.01
C LYS A 248 -0.56 1.34 -23.69
N GLU A 249 -0.40 1.90 -24.89
CA GLU A 249 0.91 1.87 -25.56
C GLU A 249 1.97 2.62 -24.76
N LYS A 250 1.65 3.82 -24.25
CA LYS A 250 2.59 4.59 -23.41
C LYS A 250 2.94 3.86 -22.12
N PHE A 251 1.96 3.25 -21.44
CA PHE A 251 2.22 2.47 -20.23
C PHE A 251 3.07 1.23 -20.52
N LYS A 252 2.80 0.51 -21.61
CA LYS A 252 3.62 -0.65 -22.02
C LYS A 252 5.05 -0.25 -22.33
N ALA A 253 5.25 0.88 -23.02
CA ALA A 253 6.57 1.40 -23.31
C ALA A 253 7.34 1.75 -22.02
N ALA A 254 6.68 2.44 -21.07
CA ALA A 254 7.29 2.79 -19.79
C ALA A 254 7.64 1.55 -18.94
N ILE A 255 6.77 0.54 -18.90
CA ILE A 255 7.05 -0.72 -18.18
C ILE A 255 8.23 -1.46 -18.82
N ALA A 256 8.30 -1.51 -20.16
CA ALA A 256 9.41 -2.16 -20.85
C ALA A 256 10.76 -1.44 -20.60
N GLU A 257 10.73 -0.11 -20.51
CA GLU A 257 11.89 0.71 -20.14
C GLU A 257 12.36 0.41 -18.71
N GLU A 258 11.45 0.39 -17.73
CA GLU A 258 11.76 0.02 -16.34
C GLU A 258 12.32 -1.41 -16.23
N GLU A 259 11.74 -2.39 -16.94
CA GLU A 259 12.23 -3.77 -16.94
C GLU A 259 13.63 -3.91 -17.56
N GLU A 260 13.96 -3.12 -18.58
CA GLU A 260 15.31 -3.09 -19.15
C GLU A 260 16.32 -2.44 -18.19
N GLU A 261 15.93 -1.38 -17.49
CA GLU A 261 16.75 -0.74 -16.45
C GLU A 261 17.01 -1.69 -15.28
N GLU A 262 15.99 -2.41 -14.79
CA GLU A 262 16.14 -3.41 -13.73
C GLU A 262 17.07 -4.57 -14.16
N LYS A 263 16.96 -5.06 -15.40
CA LYS A 263 17.84 -6.12 -15.93
C LYS A 263 19.29 -5.67 -16.04
N LYS A 264 19.53 -4.40 -16.44
CA LYS A 264 20.88 -3.82 -16.50
C LYS A 264 21.48 -3.66 -15.11
N ALA A 265 20.70 -3.18 -14.14
CA ALA A 265 21.12 -3.05 -12.73
C ALA A 265 21.44 -4.41 -12.07
N PHE A 266 20.72 -5.47 -12.47
CA PHE A 266 20.99 -6.83 -11.98
C PHE A 266 22.28 -7.41 -12.56
N GLN A 267 22.63 -7.11 -13.83
CA GLN A 267 23.87 -7.59 -14.45
C GLN A 267 25.12 -6.89 -13.94
N THR A 268 25.03 -5.63 -13.51
CA THR A 268 26.13 -4.91 -12.86
C THR A 268 26.37 -5.40 -11.44
N ALA A 269 25.32 -5.69 -10.66
CA ALA A 269 25.43 -6.17 -9.28
C ALA A 269 25.98 -7.61 -9.12
N VAL A 270 26.05 -8.41 -10.20
CA VAL A 270 26.59 -9.79 -10.18
C VAL A 270 28.07 -9.83 -10.62
N LYS A 271 28.63 -8.70 -11.08
CA LYS A 271 30.02 -8.59 -11.54
C LYS A 271 30.98 -7.99 -10.51
N ASP A 272 30.47 -7.52 -9.38
CA ASP A 272 31.23 -7.09 -8.19
C ASP A 272 31.09 -8.14 -7.06
#